data_AF-A0A318MX90-F1
#
_entry.id   AF-A0A318MX90-F1
#
_cell.length_a   1.000
_cell.length_b   1.000
_cell.length_c   1.000
_cell.angle_alpha   90.00
_cell.angle_beta   90.00
_cell.angle_gamma   90.00
#
_symmetry.space_group_name_H-M   'P 1'
#
loop_
_entity.id
_entity.type
_entity.pdbx_description
1 polymer ?
#
loop_
_entity_poly.entity_id
_entity_poly.type
_entity_poly.pdbx_seq_one_letter_code
_entity_poly.pdbx_strand_id
1 'polypeptide(L)'
;MSSLTQTEFENITHTSLLKYLQRQELLLEKFEQQNLQDKAVNMLKTWGICNAYSSRCGFKNISSMFSDLYPKKTFIYVENEINFIDKCMLEAKNSNQKSLREQQKIAEYYYKGIDIVVDGKDWSQRLTLCEIAEVVEQSKSTVHRKLRAFDSYVVSQLSNLGNINI
;
A
#
# COMPACT_ATOMS: atom_id res chain seq x y z
N MET A 1 28.06 61.22 -18.90
CA MET A 1 28.27 60.76 -17.50
C MET A 1 27.34 59.59 -17.23
N SER A 2 27.86 58.54 -16.58
CA SER A 2 27.18 57.35 -16.03
C SER A 2 26.51 56.44 -17.07
N SER A 3 27.23 55.52 -17.74
CA SER A 3 27.67 54.19 -17.27
C SER A 3 26.53 53.31 -16.74
N LEU A 4 25.95 52.55 -17.67
CA LEU A 4 25.46 51.18 -17.55
C LEU A 4 25.36 50.65 -16.11
N THR A 5 24.14 50.51 -15.60
CA THR A 5 23.85 49.60 -14.49
C THR A 5 24.11 48.17 -14.98
N GLN A 6 25.34 47.72 -14.81
CA GLN A 6 25.66 46.30 -14.78
C GLN A 6 24.80 45.71 -13.66
N THR A 7 23.75 44.98 -14.05
CA THR A 7 23.18 43.94 -13.21
C THR A 7 24.33 43.03 -12.80
N GLU A 8 24.72 43.13 -11.53
CA GLU A 8 25.66 42.21 -10.88
C GLU A 8 25.03 40.82 -10.91
N PHE A 9 25.25 40.10 -12.00
CA PHE A 9 25.16 38.65 -11.99
C PHE A 9 26.30 38.20 -11.09
N GLU A 10 25.98 37.89 -9.84
CA GLU A 10 26.88 37.14 -8.97
C GLU A 10 27.43 35.96 -9.76
N ASN A 11 28.76 35.81 -9.78
CA ASN A 11 29.42 34.68 -10.40
C ASN A 11 28.89 33.40 -9.75
N ILE A 12 27.93 32.74 -10.40
CA ILE A 12 27.48 31.39 -10.06
C ILE A 12 28.69 30.49 -10.28
N THR A 13 29.47 30.31 -9.21
CA THR A 13 30.60 29.39 -9.24
C THR A 13 30.07 28.02 -9.62
N HIS A 14 30.81 27.27 -10.45
CA HIS A 14 30.48 25.91 -10.88
C HIS A 14 30.01 25.03 -9.69
N THR A 15 30.57 25.26 -8.50
CA THR A 15 30.21 24.63 -7.22
C THR A 15 28.78 24.91 -6.74
N SER A 16 28.26 26.13 -6.93
CA SER A 16 26.89 26.50 -6.54
C SER A 16 25.83 25.89 -7.48
N LEU A 17 26.12 25.84 -8.78
CA LEU A 17 25.29 25.16 -9.77
C LEU A 17 25.25 23.64 -9.50
N LEU A 18 26.40 23.01 -9.23
CA LEU A 18 26.47 21.58 -8.89
C LEU A 18 25.65 21.24 -7.64
N LYS A 19 25.75 22.05 -6.57
CA LYS A 19 24.95 21.84 -5.35
C LYS A 19 23.45 21.98 -5.61
N TYR A 20 23.06 22.89 -6.50
CA TYR A 20 21.66 23.05 -6.91
C TYR A 20 21.16 21.83 -7.67
N LEU A 21 21.92 21.33 -8.65
CA LEU A 21 21.58 20.13 -9.42
C LEU A 21 21.46 18.90 -8.52
N GLN A 22 22.44 18.66 -7.63
CA GLN A 22 22.38 17.57 -6.64
C GLN A 22 21.13 17.65 -5.75
N ARG A 23 20.73 18.86 -5.35
CA ARG A 23 19.51 19.06 -4.57
C ARG A 23 18.26 18.74 -5.39
N GLN A 24 18.22 19.10 -6.67
CA GLN A 24 17.10 18.78 -7.55
C GLN A 24 16.98 17.29 -7.81
N GLU A 25 18.09 16.59 -8.07
CA GLU A 25 18.13 15.13 -8.22
C GLU A 25 17.57 14.43 -6.98
N LEU A 26 18.03 14.82 -5.79
CA LEU A 26 17.54 14.25 -4.53
C LEU A 26 16.05 14.51 -4.28
N LEU A 27 15.51 15.63 -4.74
CA LEU A 27 14.07 15.92 -4.66
C LEU A 27 13.27 15.05 -5.62
N LEU A 28 13.76 14.84 -6.84
CA LEU A 28 13.15 13.94 -7.82
C LEU A 28 13.11 12.51 -7.30
N GLU A 29 14.22 11.99 -6.78
CA GLU A 29 14.29 10.65 -6.19
C GLU A 29 13.27 10.46 -5.06
N LYS A 30 13.14 11.45 -4.17
CA LYS A 30 12.14 11.41 -3.09
C LYS A 30 10.71 11.38 -3.61
N PHE A 31 10.43 12.16 -4.65
CA PHE A 31 9.10 12.22 -5.26
C PHE A 31 8.73 10.90 -5.95
N GLU A 32 9.68 10.29 -6.66
CA GLU A 32 9.50 8.98 -7.29
C GLU A 32 9.26 7.88 -6.25
N GLN A 33 10.03 7.87 -5.17
CA GLN A 33 9.83 6.93 -4.05
C GLN A 33 8.44 7.09 -3.43
N GLN A 34 7.98 8.31 -3.22
CA GLN A 34 6.65 8.58 -2.67
C GLN A 34 5.54 8.12 -3.62
N ASN A 35 5.68 8.36 -4.93
CA ASN A 35 4.71 7.89 -5.93
C ASN A 35 4.62 6.37 -5.97
N LEU A 36 5.76 5.66 -5.87
CA LEU A 36 5.77 4.20 -5.80
C LEU A 36 5.08 3.69 -4.53
N GLN A 37 5.31 4.36 -3.39
CA GLN A 37 4.66 4.03 -2.14
C GLN A 37 3.14 4.22 -2.21
N ASP A 38 2.68 5.35 -2.75
CA ASP A 38 1.25 5.63 -2.90
C ASP A 38 0.59 4.65 -3.87
N LYS A 39 1.28 4.29 -4.97
CA LYS A 39 0.81 3.26 -5.91
C LYS A 39 0.66 1.90 -5.22
N ALA A 40 1.69 1.44 -4.51
CA ALA A 40 1.64 0.15 -3.81
C ALA A 40 0.51 0.09 -2.76
N VAL A 41 0.34 1.16 -1.99
CA VAL A 41 -0.75 1.25 -0.99
C VAL A 41 -2.12 1.26 -1.67
N ASN A 42 -2.28 1.94 -2.80
CA ASN A 42 -3.53 1.94 -3.55
C ASN A 42 -3.83 0.55 -4.13
N MET A 43 -2.84 -0.14 -4.68
CA MET A 43 -2.99 -1.53 -5.15
C MET A 43 -3.40 -2.47 -4.00
N LEU A 44 -2.80 -2.34 -2.81
CA LEU A 44 -3.18 -3.12 -1.62
C LEU A 44 -4.61 -2.84 -1.15
N LYS A 45 -5.04 -1.57 -1.15
CA LYS A 45 -6.43 -1.21 -0.82
C LYS A 45 -7.43 -1.80 -1.83
N THR A 46 -7.12 -1.69 -3.12
CA THR A 46 -7.91 -2.24 -4.21
C THR A 46 -8.00 -3.75 -4.11
N TRP A 47 -6.88 -4.44 -3.87
CA TRP A 47 -6.83 -5.88 -3.59
C TRP A 47 -7.69 -6.25 -2.37
N GLY A 48 -7.59 -5.47 -1.29
CA GLY A 48 -8.39 -5.66 -0.09
C GLY A 48 -9.89 -5.56 -0.34
N ILE A 49 -10.33 -4.59 -1.16
CA ILE A 49 -11.74 -4.43 -1.56
C ILE A 49 -12.20 -5.62 -2.41
N CYS A 50 -11.39 -6.07 -3.38
CA CYS A 50 -11.72 -7.20 -4.25
C CYS A 50 -11.85 -8.52 -3.47
N ASN A 51 -11.01 -8.70 -2.44
CA ASN A 51 -10.96 -9.91 -1.62
C ASN A 51 -11.71 -9.80 -0.29
N ALA A 52 -12.37 -8.66 -0.03
CA ALA A 52 -12.98 -8.38 1.25
C ALA A 52 -13.99 -9.46 1.62
N TYR A 53 -13.97 -9.87 2.88
CA TYR A 53 -15.02 -10.73 3.40
C TYR A 53 -16.36 -9.99 3.35
N SER A 54 -17.37 -10.63 2.77
CA SER A 54 -18.74 -10.13 2.78
C SER A 54 -19.47 -10.80 3.94
N SER A 55 -19.75 -10.03 4.99
CA SER A 55 -20.58 -10.37 6.17
C SER A 55 -22.00 -10.85 5.86
N ARG A 56 -22.36 -11.02 4.59
CA ARG A 56 -23.68 -11.51 4.17
C ARG A 56 -23.85 -13.02 4.36
N CYS A 57 -23.23 -13.58 5.39
CA CYS A 57 -23.57 -14.85 5.99
C CYS A 57 -24.90 -14.79 6.76
N GLY A 58 -25.96 -14.32 6.07
CA GLY A 58 -27.29 -14.94 6.14
C GLY A 58 -27.59 -15.78 4.89
N PHE A 59 -26.87 -15.56 3.78
CA PHE A 59 -27.11 -16.25 2.52
C PHE A 59 -25.78 -16.53 1.82
N LYS A 60 -25.13 -17.64 2.18
CA LYS A 60 -24.01 -18.19 1.39
C LYS A 60 -24.44 -18.64 -0.02
N ASN A 61 -25.75 -18.64 -0.31
CA ASN A 61 -26.35 -18.85 -1.63
C ASN A 61 -27.30 -17.69 -1.98
N ILE A 62 -26.75 -16.51 -2.29
CA ILE A 62 -27.53 -15.48 -2.97
C ILE A 62 -27.72 -15.99 -4.41
N SER A 63 -28.92 -16.49 -4.70
CA SER A 63 -29.41 -16.68 -6.08
C SER A 63 -29.09 -15.42 -6.90
N SER A 64 -28.74 -15.57 -8.17
CA SER A 64 -28.45 -14.43 -9.08
C SER A 64 -29.52 -13.33 -9.08
N MET A 65 -30.77 -13.65 -8.69
CA MET A 65 -31.83 -12.66 -8.53
C MET A 65 -31.63 -11.68 -7.36
N PHE A 66 -30.87 -12.03 -6.32
CA PHE A 66 -30.62 -11.17 -5.16
C PHE A 66 -29.34 -10.34 -5.27
N SER A 67 -28.43 -10.68 -6.20
CA SER A 67 -27.27 -9.82 -6.50
C SER A 67 -27.67 -8.50 -7.14
N ASP A 68 -28.79 -8.48 -7.88
CA ASP A 68 -29.29 -7.29 -8.58
C ASP A 68 -29.89 -6.25 -7.61
N LEU A 69 -30.42 -6.70 -6.46
CA LEU A 69 -31.02 -5.84 -5.43
C LEU A 69 -29.98 -5.08 -4.60
N TYR A 70 -28.73 -5.53 -4.63
CA TYR A 70 -27.62 -4.90 -3.93
C TYR A 70 -26.43 -4.82 -4.88
N PRO A 71 -26.47 -3.89 -5.86
CA PRO A 71 -25.39 -3.76 -6.81
C PRO A 71 -24.08 -3.62 -6.02
N LYS A 72 -23.16 -4.56 -6.25
CA LYS A 72 -21.76 -4.35 -5.86
C LYS A 72 -21.40 -3.00 -6.43
N LYS A 73 -20.89 -2.07 -5.61
CA LYS A 73 -20.32 -0.82 -6.14
C LYS A 73 -19.41 -1.23 -7.28
N THR A 74 -19.70 -0.76 -8.49
CA THR A 74 -18.91 -1.05 -9.68
C THR A 74 -17.52 -0.48 -9.44
N PHE A 75 -16.62 -1.34 -8.97
CA PHE A 75 -15.24 -1.00 -8.69
C PHE A 75 -14.42 -1.44 -9.89
N ILE A 76 -13.83 -0.46 -10.58
CA ILE A 76 -12.93 -0.71 -11.70
C ILE A 76 -11.54 -0.96 -11.11
N TYR A 77 -10.96 -2.13 -11.41
CA TYR A 77 -9.60 -2.49 -11.02
C TYR A 77 -8.80 -2.96 -12.23
N VAL A 78 -7.48 -2.82 -12.14
CA VAL A 78 -6.56 -3.34 -13.15
C VAL A 78 -6.17 -4.76 -12.74
N GLU A 79 -6.58 -5.75 -13.53
CA GLU A 79 -6.38 -7.18 -13.20
C GLU A 79 -4.90 -7.53 -12.97
N ASN A 80 -3.99 -6.98 -13.78
CA ASN A 80 -2.56 -7.17 -13.62
C ASN A 80 -2.01 -6.66 -12.28
N GLU A 81 -2.58 -5.56 -11.76
CA GLU A 81 -2.17 -5.00 -10.47
C GLU A 81 -2.64 -5.87 -9.31
N ILE A 82 -3.85 -6.44 -9.42
CA ILE A 82 -4.37 -7.41 -8.44
C ILE A 82 -3.53 -8.68 -8.44
N ASN A 83 -3.27 -9.25 -9.63
CA ASN A 83 -2.43 -10.44 -9.78
C ASN A 83 -1.02 -10.25 -9.22
N PHE A 84 -0.46 -9.05 -9.34
CA PHE A 84 0.81 -8.71 -8.72
C PHE A 84 0.74 -8.78 -7.20
N ILE A 85 -0.28 -8.15 -6.59
CA ILE A 85 -0.44 -8.18 -5.12
C ILE A 85 -0.73 -9.60 -4.63
N ASP A 86 -1.52 -10.39 -5.36
CA ASP A 86 -1.78 -11.80 -5.02
C ASP A 86 -0.48 -12.62 -4.97
N LYS A 87 0.44 -12.41 -5.93
CA LYS A 87 1.77 -13.03 -5.90
C LYS A 87 2.56 -12.59 -4.67
N CYS A 88 2.64 -11.30 -4.39
CA CYS A 88 3.34 -10.79 -3.20
C CYS A 88 2.76 -11.36 -1.89
N MET A 89 1.43 -11.44 -1.78
CA MET A 89 0.76 -12.01 -0.61
C MET A 89 1.06 -13.51 -0.46
N LEU A 90 1.02 -14.26 -1.57
CA LEU A 90 1.31 -15.70 -1.57
C LEU A 90 2.78 -15.98 -1.21
N GLU A 91 3.71 -15.24 -1.80
CA GLU A 91 5.15 -15.33 -1.51
C GLU A 91 5.44 -15.00 -0.05
N ALA A 92 4.87 -13.91 0.47
CA ALA A 92 5.08 -13.51 1.85
C ALA A 92 4.47 -14.51 2.84
N LYS A 93 3.29 -15.08 2.53
CA LYS A 93 2.63 -16.12 3.32
C LYS A 93 3.46 -17.42 3.39
N ASN A 94 4.08 -17.78 2.27
CA ASN A 94 4.90 -18.99 2.15
C ASN A 94 6.39 -18.76 2.43
N SER A 95 6.78 -17.54 2.81
CA SER A 95 8.18 -17.21 3.10
C SER A 95 8.70 -18.01 4.28
N ASN A 96 9.99 -18.39 4.26
CA ASN A 96 10.67 -18.99 5.39
C ASN A 96 10.85 -18.02 6.58
N GLN A 97 10.80 -16.71 6.33
CA GLN A 97 10.97 -15.69 7.36
C GLN A 97 9.69 -15.50 8.18
N LYS A 98 9.75 -15.78 9.48
CA LYS A 98 8.61 -15.63 10.40
C LYS A 98 8.08 -14.19 10.43
N SER A 99 8.97 -13.20 10.42
CA SER A 99 8.62 -11.77 10.40
C SER A 99 7.75 -11.41 9.19
N LEU A 100 8.12 -11.88 8.00
CA LEU A 100 7.39 -11.57 6.77
C LEU A 100 6.00 -12.22 6.77
N ARG A 101 5.87 -13.45 7.27
CA ARG A 101 4.56 -14.10 7.45
C ARG A 101 3.66 -13.34 8.41
N GLU A 102 4.20 -12.84 9.52
CA GLU A 102 3.44 -12.02 10.47
C GLU A 102 3.01 -10.67 9.89
N GLN A 103 3.90 -10.03 9.12
CA GLN A 103 3.61 -8.78 8.40
C GLN A 103 2.49 -8.98 7.37
N GLN A 104 2.56 -10.06 6.58
CA GLN A 104 1.52 -10.45 5.63
C GLN A 104 0.17 -10.67 6.31
N LYS A 105 0.15 -11.41 7.44
CA LYS A 105 -1.07 -11.67 8.20
C LYS A 105 -1.74 -10.39 8.68
N ILE A 106 -0.96 -9.42 9.17
CA ILE A 106 -1.46 -8.11 9.58
C ILE A 106 -2.00 -7.32 8.39
N ALA A 107 -1.31 -7.35 7.24
CA ALA A 107 -1.78 -6.69 6.03
C ALA A 107 -3.09 -7.31 5.52
N GLU A 108 -3.23 -8.63 5.57
CA GLU A 108 -4.49 -9.31 5.23
C GLU A 108 -5.63 -8.82 6.13
N TYR A 109 -5.43 -8.79 7.46
CA TYR A 109 -6.45 -8.28 8.39
C TYR A 109 -6.82 -6.81 8.14
N TYR A 110 -5.84 -5.97 7.80
CA TYR A 110 -6.05 -4.54 7.60
C TYR A 110 -6.74 -4.18 6.28
N TYR A 111 -6.36 -4.85 5.18
CA TYR A 111 -6.86 -4.55 3.84
C TYR A 111 -8.10 -5.36 3.48
N LYS A 112 -8.12 -6.66 3.83
CA LYS A 112 -9.19 -7.62 3.48
C LYS A 112 -10.27 -7.75 4.57
N GLY A 113 -9.91 -7.51 5.83
CA GLY A 113 -10.75 -7.83 6.98
C GLY A 113 -10.65 -9.30 7.37
N ILE A 114 -11.48 -9.72 8.34
CA ILE A 114 -11.48 -11.08 8.90
C ILE A 114 -12.93 -11.58 8.94
N ASP A 115 -13.19 -12.86 8.71
CA ASP A 115 -14.49 -13.51 8.98
C ASP A 115 -14.35 -14.45 10.17
N ILE A 116 -14.49 -13.92 11.39
CA ILE A 116 -14.49 -14.71 12.63
C ILE A 116 -15.62 -14.22 13.53
N VAL A 117 -16.39 -15.17 14.07
CA VAL A 117 -17.30 -14.92 15.19
C VAL A 117 -16.56 -15.25 16.48
N VAL A 118 -16.21 -14.24 17.28
CA VAL A 118 -15.64 -14.42 18.63
C VAL A 118 -16.55 -13.73 19.63
N ASP A 119 -16.93 -14.43 20.70
CA ASP A 119 -17.77 -13.91 21.78
C ASP A 119 -19.10 -13.28 21.31
N GLY A 120 -19.71 -13.86 20.27
CA GLY A 120 -20.96 -13.36 19.69
C GLY A 120 -20.83 -12.06 18.90
N LYS A 121 -19.61 -11.55 18.69
CA LYS A 121 -19.33 -10.43 17.80
C LYS A 121 -18.93 -10.96 16.42
N ASP A 122 -19.65 -10.51 15.41
CA ASP A 122 -19.35 -10.76 14.01
C ASP A 122 -18.31 -9.73 13.53
N TRP A 123 -17.08 -10.19 13.28
CA TRP A 123 -15.96 -9.34 12.87
C TRP A 123 -15.78 -9.25 11.35
N SER A 124 -16.79 -9.64 10.57
CA SER A 124 -16.83 -9.67 9.09
C SER A 124 -16.72 -8.30 8.39
N GLN A 125 -16.00 -7.37 9.00
CA GLN A 125 -15.76 -6.00 8.56
C GLN A 125 -14.26 -5.68 8.55
N ARG A 126 -13.92 -4.54 7.96
CA ARG A 126 -12.56 -4.03 7.95
C ARG A 126 -12.18 -3.56 9.35
N LEU A 127 -11.11 -4.12 9.90
CA LEU A 127 -10.63 -3.81 11.24
C LEU A 127 -9.74 -2.56 11.26
N THR A 128 -9.91 -1.75 12.29
CA THR A 128 -8.97 -0.69 12.67
C THR A 128 -7.69 -1.28 13.25
N LEU A 129 -6.61 -0.48 13.29
CA LEU A 129 -5.33 -0.93 13.88
C LEU A 129 -5.43 -1.32 15.36
N CYS A 130 -6.38 -0.73 16.09
CA CYS A 130 -6.62 -1.08 17.50
C CYS A 130 -7.28 -2.46 17.62
N GLU A 131 -8.31 -2.72 16.81
CA GLU A 131 -8.99 -4.01 16.78
C GLU A 131 -8.06 -5.14 16.32
N ILE A 132 -7.22 -4.88 15.32
CA ILE A 132 -6.19 -5.85 14.90
C ILE A 132 -5.21 -6.13 16.04
N ALA A 133 -4.78 -5.09 16.77
CA ALA A 133 -3.89 -5.23 17.91
C ALA A 133 -4.48 -6.10 19.03
N GLU A 134 -5.79 -5.97 19.29
CA GLU A 134 -6.51 -6.86 20.21
C GLU A 134 -6.53 -8.30 19.68
N VAL A 135 -6.89 -8.50 18.41
CA VAL A 135 -6.97 -9.84 17.77
C VAL A 135 -5.63 -10.57 17.75
N VAL A 136 -4.52 -9.86 17.57
CA VAL A 136 -3.17 -10.47 17.52
C VAL A 136 -2.42 -10.39 18.85
N GLU A 137 -3.05 -9.87 19.90
CA GLU A 137 -2.46 -9.68 21.24
C GLU A 137 -1.12 -8.93 21.20
N GLN A 138 -1.03 -7.87 20.39
CA GLN A 138 0.17 -7.04 20.21
C GLN A 138 -0.14 -5.57 20.40
N SER A 139 0.87 -4.76 20.72
CA SER A 139 0.65 -3.31 20.80
C SER A 139 0.28 -2.71 19.43
N LYS A 140 -0.62 -1.71 19.43
CA LYS A 140 -0.97 -0.93 18.23
C LYS A 140 0.26 -0.43 17.46
N SER A 141 1.29 0.04 18.17
CA SER A 141 2.54 0.51 17.56
C SER A 141 3.29 -0.60 16.83
N THR A 142 3.29 -1.83 17.39
CA THR A 142 3.89 -3.01 16.75
C THR A 142 3.12 -3.41 15.49
N VAL A 143 1.79 -3.42 15.57
CA VAL A 143 0.93 -3.70 14.41
C VAL A 143 1.14 -2.68 13.31
N HIS A 144 1.16 -1.39 13.65
CA HIS A 144 1.41 -0.32 12.70
C HIS A 144 2.78 -0.46 12.03
N ARG A 145 3.83 -0.74 12.80
CA ARG A 145 5.19 -0.98 12.26
C ARG A 145 5.24 -2.19 11.33
N LYS A 146 4.57 -3.29 11.66
CA LYS A 146 4.52 -4.49 10.82
C LYS A 146 3.74 -4.24 9.52
N LEU A 147 2.63 -3.50 9.59
CA LEU A 147 1.89 -3.07 8.39
C LEU A 147 2.78 -2.21 7.48
N ARG A 148 3.47 -1.21 8.04
CA ARG A 148 4.42 -0.37 7.28
C ARG A 148 5.56 -1.18 6.65
N ALA A 149 6.10 -2.15 7.39
CA ALA A 149 7.13 -3.03 6.85
C ALA A 149 6.60 -3.87 5.68
N PHE A 150 5.35 -4.32 5.73
CA PHE A 150 4.71 -5.00 4.61
C PHE A 150 4.50 -4.07 3.41
N ASP A 151 4.01 -2.85 3.62
CA ASP A 151 3.88 -1.85 2.56
C ASP A 151 5.24 -1.64 1.85
N SER A 152 6.33 -1.51 2.63
CA SER A 152 7.69 -1.39 2.09
C SER A 152 8.17 -2.63 1.32
N TYR A 153 7.77 -3.83 1.74
CA TYR A 153 8.03 -5.05 0.99
C TYR A 153 7.34 -5.04 -0.39
N VAL A 154 6.07 -4.60 -0.46
CA VAL A 154 5.37 -4.49 -1.75
C VAL A 154 6.01 -3.41 -2.63
N VAL A 155 6.41 -2.28 -2.06
CA VAL A 155 7.14 -1.23 -2.78
C VAL A 155 8.45 -1.75 -3.38
N SER A 156 9.22 -2.54 -2.63
CA SER A 156 10.47 -3.10 -3.15
C SER A 156 10.23 -4.10 -4.29
N GLN A 157 9.20 -4.94 -4.19
CA GLN A 157 8.79 -5.83 -5.29
C GLN A 157 8.35 -5.04 -6.52
N LEU A 158 7.59 -3.96 -6.33
CA LEU A 158 7.10 -3.12 -7.42
C LEU A 158 8.25 -2.38 -8.12
N SER A 159 9.21 -1.86 -7.34
CA SER A 159 10.42 -1.23 -7.86
C SER A 159 11.25 -2.21 -8.70
N ASN A 160 11.38 -3.46 -8.25
CA ASN A 160 12.09 -4.48 -9.01
C ASN A 160 11.38 -4.82 -10.33
N LEU A 161 10.04 -4.83 -10.34
CA LEU A 161 9.26 -5.05 -11.57
C LEU A 161 9.45 -3.91 -12.59
N GLY A 162 9.51 -2.66 -12.11
CA GLY A 162 9.79 -1.48 -12.95
C GLY A 162 11.17 -1.54 -13.60
N ASN A 163 12.16 -2.08 -12.89
CA ASN A 163 13.54 -2.22 -13.39
C ASN A 163 13.73 -3.36 -14.40
N ILE A 164 12.78 -4.30 -14.52
CA ILE A 164 12.83 -5.42 -15.48
C ILE A 164 12.27 -5.01 -16.86
N ASN A 165 11.51 -3.91 -16.94
CA ASN A 165 10.94 -3.39 -18.18
C ASN A 165 11.78 -2.27 -18.83
N ILE A 166 13.11 -2.27 -18.59
CA ILE A 166 14.09 -1.39 -19.25
C ILE A 166 15.00 -2.25 -20.14
#